data_AF-B1X1T8-F1
#
_entry.id   AF-B1X1T8-F1
#
_cell.length_a   1.000
_cell.length_b   1.000
_cell.length_c   1.000
_cell.angle_alpha   90.00
_cell.angle_beta   90.00
_cell.angle_gamma   90.00
#
_symmetry.space_group_name_H-M   'P 1'
#
loop_
_entity.id
_entity.type
_entity.pdbx_description
1 polymer ?
#
loop_
_entity_poly.entity_id
_entity_poly.type
_entity_poly.pdbx_seq_one_letter_code
_entity_poly.pdbx_strand_id
1 'polypeptide(L)'
;MTLDIDRNIEQQEEMELEDQLSCLTADLIEYKKNKDFIKNLFNIESGKWTDINILCQGMSHLQKQLELIKNCCNEQLKVTWLDYPVSTMGEGYCLIIFYLECLHWDNVALYNKKDFI
;
A
#
# COMPACT_ATOMS: atom_id res chain seq x y z
N MET A 1 -4.49 -20.01 -41.04
CA MET A 1 -5.42 -19.16 -40.28
C MET A 1 -5.11 -19.41 -38.82
N THR A 2 -4.12 -18.69 -38.31
CA THR A 2 -3.54 -18.85 -36.97
C THR A 2 -3.02 -17.46 -36.63
N LEU A 3 -3.92 -16.56 -36.23
CA LEU A 3 -3.61 -15.18 -35.85
C LEU A 3 -4.31 -14.78 -34.54
N ASP A 4 -4.94 -15.71 -33.85
CA ASP A 4 -5.76 -15.40 -32.66
C ASP A 4 -5.12 -15.87 -31.33
N ILE A 5 -3.92 -16.44 -31.35
CA ILE A 5 -3.23 -16.88 -30.13
C ILE A 5 -2.20 -15.84 -29.66
N ASP A 6 -1.57 -15.11 -30.58
CA ASP A 6 -0.53 -14.13 -30.23
C ASP A 6 -1.09 -12.81 -29.67
N ARG A 7 -2.39 -12.53 -29.85
CA ARG A 7 -3.02 -11.30 -29.38
C ARG A 7 -3.27 -11.23 -27.87
N ASN A 8 -3.16 -12.34 -27.15
CA ASN A 8 -3.35 -12.38 -25.70
C ASN A 8 -2.05 -12.26 -24.90
N ILE A 9 -0.88 -12.24 -25.55
CA ILE A 9 0.42 -12.18 -24.87
C ILE A 9 0.94 -10.73 -24.74
N GLU A 10 0.35 -9.77 -25.47
CA GLU A 10 0.81 -8.37 -25.50
C GLU A 10 -0.05 -7.39 -24.66
N GLN A 11 -1.08 -7.86 -23.95
CA GLN A 11 -1.94 -7.01 -23.10
C GLN A 11 -1.53 -6.99 -21.62
N GLN A 12 -0.29 -7.35 -21.31
CA GLN A 12 0.34 -6.86 -20.09
C GLN A 12 0.94 -5.50 -20.44
N GLU A 13 0.08 -4.51 -20.65
CA GLU A 13 0.48 -3.10 -20.65
C GLU A 13 1.38 -2.92 -19.43
N GLU A 14 2.61 -2.43 -19.63
CA GLU A 14 3.54 -2.11 -18.54
C GLU A 14 2.86 -1.07 -17.65
N MET A 15 2.13 -1.52 -16.64
CA MET A 15 1.45 -0.66 -15.69
C MET A 15 2.50 0.26 -15.07
N GLU A 16 2.28 1.57 -15.13
CA GLU A 16 3.22 2.54 -14.60
C GLU A 16 3.45 2.27 -13.11
N LEU A 17 4.66 2.58 -12.61
CA LEU A 17 5.01 2.28 -11.22
C LEU A 17 4.02 2.93 -10.23
N GLU A 18 3.49 4.11 -10.55
CA GLU A 18 2.47 4.80 -9.74
C GLU A 18 1.15 4.03 -9.66
N ASP A 19 0.73 3.38 -10.74
CA ASP A 19 -0.45 2.51 -10.75
C ASP A 19 -0.21 1.27 -9.89
N GLN A 20 0.99 0.67 -9.98
CA GLN A 20 1.37 -0.47 -9.14
C GLN A 20 1.35 -0.12 -7.65
N LEU A 21 1.86 1.07 -7.30
CA LEU A 21 1.82 1.60 -5.94
C LEU A 21 0.39 1.86 -5.47
N SER A 22 -0.46 2.42 -6.34
CA SER A 22 -1.88 2.66 -6.05
C SER A 22 -2.62 1.35 -5.77
N CYS A 23 -2.43 0.32 -6.59
CA CYS A 23 -3.01 -1.01 -6.35
C CYS A 23 -2.49 -1.64 -5.06
N LEU A 24 -1.18 -1.62 -4.81
CA LEU A 24 -0.58 -2.20 -3.61
C LEU A 24 -1.14 -1.55 -2.34
N THR A 25 -1.17 -0.22 -2.30
CA THR A 25 -1.62 0.53 -1.12
C THR A 25 -3.11 0.33 -0.83
N ALA A 26 -3.95 0.26 -1.88
CA ALA A 26 -5.35 -0.12 -1.74
C ALA A 26 -5.50 -1.54 -1.17
N ASP A 27 -4.81 -2.52 -1.77
CA ASP A 27 -4.83 -3.92 -1.33
C ASP A 27 -4.48 -4.08 0.15
N LEU A 28 -3.43 -3.38 0.60
CA LEU A 28 -2.93 -3.41 1.97
C LEU A 28 -3.98 -2.98 2.99
N ILE A 29 -4.84 -2.04 2.64
CA ILE A 29 -5.82 -1.45 3.56
C ILE A 29 -7.17 -2.15 3.46
N GLU A 30 -7.57 -2.59 2.27
CA GLU A 30 -8.91 -3.12 2.01
C GLU A 30 -9.06 -4.59 2.42
N TYR A 31 -8.07 -5.43 2.11
CA TYR A 31 -8.25 -6.87 2.22
C TYR A 31 -7.98 -7.43 3.60
N LYS A 32 -8.90 -8.25 4.10
CA LYS A 32 -8.76 -8.96 5.39
C LYS A 32 -7.50 -9.83 5.50
N LYS A 33 -6.95 -10.32 4.37
CA LYS A 33 -5.68 -11.08 4.34
C LYS A 33 -4.48 -10.23 4.77
N ASN A 34 -4.59 -8.90 4.70
CA ASN A 34 -3.56 -7.94 5.06
C ASN A 34 -3.81 -7.32 6.45
N LYS A 35 -4.68 -7.90 7.28
CA LYS A 35 -4.97 -7.39 8.63
C LYS A 35 -3.73 -7.23 9.50
N ASP A 36 -2.75 -8.11 9.36
CA ASP A 36 -1.50 -8.03 10.12
C ASP A 36 -0.69 -6.77 9.77
N PHE A 37 -0.78 -6.26 8.53
CA PHE A 37 -0.17 -4.99 8.15
C PHE A 37 -0.78 -3.83 8.94
N ILE A 38 -2.12 -3.74 8.97
CA ILE A 38 -2.83 -2.69 9.70
C ILE A 38 -2.56 -2.78 11.21
N LYS A 39 -2.53 -4.00 11.76
CA LYS A 39 -2.17 -4.22 13.16
C LYS A 39 -0.77 -3.72 13.47
N ASN A 40 0.21 -4.08 12.63
CA ASN A 40 1.59 -3.66 12.80
C ASN A 40 1.73 -2.15 12.68
N LEU A 41 1.03 -1.53 11.72
CA LEU A 41 1.01 -0.09 11.50
C LEU A 41 0.48 0.65 12.73
N PHE A 42 -0.62 0.19 13.34
CA PHE A 42 -1.20 0.85 14.52
C PHE A 42 -0.45 0.60 15.83
N ASN A 43 0.51 -0.34 15.85
CA ASN A 43 1.46 -0.47 16.96
C ASN A 43 2.59 0.57 16.89
N ILE A 44 2.76 1.24 15.75
CA ILE A 44 3.70 2.36 15.61
C ILE A 44 3.02 3.63 16.12
N GLU A 45 3.81 4.52 16.71
CA GLU A 45 3.38 5.85 17.13
C GLU A 45 2.80 6.66 15.94
N SER A 46 1.68 7.35 16.17
CA SER A 46 1.06 8.24 15.19
C SER A 46 2.07 9.26 14.65
N GLY A 47 2.11 9.45 13.34
CA GLY A 47 2.97 10.42 12.66
C GLY A 47 4.43 9.97 12.50
N LYS A 48 4.80 8.81 13.02
CA LYS A 48 6.11 8.23 12.77
C LYS A 48 6.13 7.50 11.43
N TRP A 49 7.04 7.90 10.55
CA TRP A 49 7.28 7.22 9.27
C TRP A 49 8.01 5.90 9.48
N THR A 50 7.54 4.84 8.82
CA THR A 50 8.11 3.49 8.89
C THR A 50 8.20 2.87 7.50
N ASP A 51 9.24 2.06 7.28
CA ASP A 51 9.39 1.25 6.06
C ASP A 51 8.31 0.17 6.00
N ILE A 52 7.61 0.10 4.87
CA ILE A 52 6.56 -0.88 4.63
C ILE A 52 7.07 -2.33 4.71
N ASN A 53 8.34 -2.59 4.37
CA ASN A 53 8.92 -3.92 4.40
C ASN A 53 8.97 -4.48 5.83
N ILE A 54 9.18 -3.62 6.83
CA ILE A 54 9.16 -4.00 8.24
C ILE A 54 7.75 -4.41 8.66
N LEU A 55 6.74 -3.64 8.24
CA LEU A 55 5.34 -3.91 8.59
C LEU A 55 4.78 -5.15 7.90
N CYS A 56 5.26 -5.45 6.69
CA CYS A 56 4.88 -6.61 5.89
C CYS A 56 5.71 -7.87 6.18
N GLN A 57 6.56 -7.86 7.21
CA GLN A 57 7.40 -9.02 7.54
C GLN A 57 6.53 -10.25 7.82
N GLY A 58 6.78 -11.34 7.10
CA GLY A 58 5.99 -12.58 7.19
C GLY A 58 4.81 -12.69 6.22
N MET A 59 4.49 -11.63 5.47
CA MET A 59 3.44 -11.63 4.44
C MET A 59 4.00 -12.02 3.07
N SER A 60 4.22 -13.31 2.86
CA SER A 60 4.89 -13.84 1.66
C SER A 60 4.19 -13.49 0.34
N HIS A 61 2.86 -13.29 0.36
CA HIS A 61 2.11 -12.92 -0.84
C HIS A 61 2.41 -11.49 -1.34
N LEU A 62 2.96 -10.61 -0.50
CA LEU A 62 3.30 -9.22 -0.86
C LEU A 62 4.79 -9.06 -1.22
N GLN A 63 5.64 -10.02 -0.89
CA GLN A 63 7.09 -9.91 -1.07
C GLN A 63 7.48 -9.62 -2.51
N LYS A 64 6.85 -10.29 -3.48
CA LYS A 64 7.14 -10.06 -4.91
C LYS A 64 6.84 -8.62 -5.34
N GLN A 65 5.72 -8.05 -4.90
CA GLN A 65 5.34 -6.67 -5.24
C GLN A 65 6.31 -5.66 -4.60
N LEU A 66 6.68 -5.89 -3.33
CA LEU A 66 7.62 -5.04 -2.62
C LEU A 66 9.04 -5.09 -3.22
N GLU A 67 9.49 -6.27 -3.66
CA GLU A 67 10.76 -6.43 -4.36
C GLU A 67 10.79 -5.69 -5.70
N LEU A 68 9.68 -5.73 -6.46
CA LEU A 68 9.58 -4.98 -7.72
C LEU A 68 9.74 -3.48 -7.49
N ILE A 69 9.03 -2.91 -6.52
CA ILE A 69 9.14 -1.49 -6.17
C ILE A 69 10.59 -1.14 -5.80
N LYS A 70 11.21 -1.95 -4.93
CA LYS A 70 12.61 -1.76 -4.50
C LYS A 70 13.61 -1.87 -5.66
N ASN A 71 13.33 -2.67 -6.68
CA ASN A 71 14.19 -2.79 -7.86
C ASN A 71 14.03 -1.59 -8.81
N CYS A 72 12.82 -1.02 -8.89
CA CYS A 72 12.55 0.16 -9.71
C CYS A 72 13.15 1.45 -9.12
N CYS A 73 13.14 1.57 -7.80
CA CYS A 73 13.71 2.70 -7.09
C CYS A 73 14.54 2.19 -5.91
N ASN A 74 15.80 2.62 -5.80
CA ASN A 74 16.70 2.22 -4.70
C ASN A 74 16.30 2.88 -3.35
N GLU A 75 15.02 3.14 -3.17
CA GLU A 75 14.37 3.74 -2.04
C GLU A 75 13.23 2.83 -1.56
N GLN A 76 12.73 3.12 -0.37
CA GLN A 76 11.69 2.31 0.26
C GLN A 76 10.40 3.11 0.36
N LEU A 77 9.29 2.45 0.02
CA LEU A 77 7.96 2.97 0.28
C LEU A 77 7.77 3.12 1.80
N LYS A 78 7.54 4.35 2.25
CA LYS A 78 7.29 4.67 3.65
C LYS A 78 5.79 4.79 3.88
N VAL A 79 5.37 4.50 5.11
CA VAL A 79 3.99 4.70 5.55
C VAL A 79 3.96 5.32 6.95
N THR A 80 2.96 6.16 7.19
CA THR A 80 2.60 6.63 8.52
C THR A 80 1.09 6.65 8.68
N TRP A 81 0.62 6.77 9.92
CA TRP A 81 -0.78 7.02 10.20
C TRP A 81 -0.92 8.23 11.13
N LEU A 82 -1.99 8.99 10.94
CA LEU A 82 -2.32 10.16 11.74
C LEU A 82 -3.71 10.00 12.33
N ASP A 83 -3.84 10.21 13.63
CA ASP A 83 -5.16 10.26 14.24
C ASP A 83 -6.00 11.39 13.62
N TYR A 84 -7.27 11.11 13.33
CA TYR A 84 -8.19 12.08 12.74
C TYR A 84 -9.49 12.17 13.56
N PRO A 85 -9.40 12.71 14.79
CA PRO A 85 -10.50 12.67 15.76
C PRO A 85 -11.70 13.54 15.36
N VAL A 86 -11.52 14.51 14.47
CA VAL A 86 -12.57 15.46 14.03
C VAL A 86 -13.07 15.12 12.62
N SER A 87 -13.08 13.83 12.26
CA SER A 87 -13.60 13.38 10.98
C SER A 87 -15.09 13.69 10.83
N THR A 88 -15.48 14.17 9.65
CA THR A 88 -16.89 14.38 9.27
C THR A 88 -17.67 13.07 9.18
N MET A 89 -16.98 11.93 9.12
CA MET A 89 -17.56 10.59 9.10
C MET A 89 -17.81 10.00 10.50
N GLY A 90 -17.48 10.75 11.57
CA GLY A 90 -17.64 10.33 12.96
C GLY A 90 -16.31 9.98 13.64
N GLU A 91 -16.40 9.37 14.81
CA GLU A 91 -15.22 9.04 15.63
C GLU A 91 -14.52 7.75 15.21
N GLY A 92 -13.20 7.70 15.42
CA GLY A 92 -12.38 6.49 15.22
C GLY A 92 -11.62 6.46 13.89
N TYR A 93 -11.73 7.51 13.09
CA TYR A 93 -11.02 7.64 11.83
C TYR A 93 -9.58 8.10 12.02
N CYS A 94 -8.73 7.66 11.10
CA CYS A 94 -7.34 8.07 10.96
C CYS A 94 -7.01 8.20 9.47
N LEU A 95 -5.94 8.93 9.18
CA LEU A 95 -5.34 8.96 7.85
C LEU A 95 -4.19 7.95 7.82
N ILE A 96 -4.08 7.20 6.73
CA ILE A 96 -2.90 6.40 6.41
C ILE A 96 -2.27 7.03 5.19
N ILE A 97 -0.99 7.38 5.28
CA ILE A 97 -0.26 8.11 4.26
C ILE A 97 0.90 7.24 3.81
N PHE A 98 0.93 6.89 2.53
CA PHE A 98 2.07 6.26 1.88
C PHE A 98 2.85 7.32 1.13
N TYR A 99 4.17 7.15 1.11
CA TYR A 99 5.06 8.09 0.46
C TYR A 99 6.28 7.40 -0.12
N LEU A 100 6.60 7.74 -1.37
CA LEU A 100 7.80 7.31 -2.07
C LEU A 100 8.51 8.54 -2.64
N GLU A 101 9.70 8.82 -2.12
CA GLU A 101 10.41 10.09 -2.30
C GLU A 101 10.98 10.24 -3.71
N CYS A 102 11.57 9.20 -4.29
CA CYS A 102 12.13 9.24 -5.65
C CYS A 102 11.12 9.64 -6.75
N LEU A 103 9.83 9.36 -6.55
CA LEU A 103 8.76 9.73 -7.48
C LEU A 103 7.99 10.99 -7.02
N HIS A 104 8.25 11.47 -5.81
CA HIS A 104 7.40 12.46 -5.13
C HIS A 104 5.93 12.00 -5.09
N TRP A 105 5.74 10.68 -5.02
CA TRP A 105 4.42 10.05 -5.05
C TRP A 105 3.92 9.86 -3.63
N ASP A 106 2.65 10.18 -3.41
CA ASP A 106 1.94 9.91 -2.17
C ASP A 106 0.56 9.32 -2.44
N ASN A 107 0.06 8.57 -1.47
CA ASN A 107 -1.32 8.12 -1.46
C ASN A 107 -1.88 8.20 -0.04
N VAL A 108 -3.06 8.79 0.09
CA VAL A 108 -3.73 9.04 1.36
C VAL A 108 -5.04 8.28 1.40
N ALA A 109 -5.19 7.43 2.42
CA ALA A 109 -6.42 6.72 2.69
C ALA A 109 -7.03 7.17 4.02
N LEU A 110 -8.35 7.32 4.03
CA LEU A 110 -9.13 7.49 5.27
C LEU A 110 -9.52 6.10 5.78
N TYR A 111 -9.17 5.79 7.02
CA TYR A 111 -9.39 4.47 7.61
C TYR A 111 -10.08 4.57 8.97
N ASN A 112 -11.08 3.73 9.23
CA ASN A 112 -11.72 3.65 10.54
C ASN A 112 -11.05 2.58 11.40
N LYS A 113 -10.36 3.00 12.46
CA LYS A 113 -9.71 2.08 13.40
C LYS A 113 -10.70 1.15 14.11
N LYS A 114 -11.94 1.60 14.30
CA LYS A 114 -12.99 0.80 14.96
C LYS A 114 -13.39 -0.42 14.12
N ASP A 115 -13.16 -0.42 12.81
CA ASP A 115 -13.41 -1.59 11.95
C ASP A 115 -12.40 -2.72 12.19
N PHE A 116 -11.32 -2.44 12.95
CA PHE A 116 -10.27 -3.39 13.27
C PHE A 116 -10.23 -3.82 14.76
N ILE A 117 -10.72 -2.98 15.68
CA ILE A 117 -10.70 -3.21 17.15
C ILE A 117 -11.85 -4.15 17.57
#